data_AF-A0A521Y9Y6-F1
#
_entry.id   AF-A0A521Y9Y6-F1
#
_cell.length_a   1.000
_cell.length_b   1.000
_cell.length_c   1.000
_cell.angle_alpha   90.00
_cell.angle_beta   90.00
_cell.angle_gamma   90.00
#
_symmetry.space_group_name_H-M   'P 1'
#
loop_
_entity.id
_entity.type
_entity.pdbx_description
1 polymer ?
#
loop_
_entity_poly.entity_id
_entity_poly.type
_entity_poly.pdbx_seq_one_letter_code
_entity_poly.pdbx_strand_id
1 'polypeptide(L)' 'MTIAQQLRQEGMQAGMQAGMQAGIKKTKIELAKQLLTEKTGLSKDDLMALINRLTNFTVEEIYELEKEHI' A
#
# COMPACT_ATOMS: atom_id res chain seq x y z
N MET A 1 8.97 -5.31 -36.65
CA MET A 1 9.08 -4.55 -35.39
C MET A 1 10.48 -3.97 -35.33
N THR A 2 10.65 -2.68 -35.06
CA THR A 2 11.99 -2.06 -34.94
C THR A 2 12.47 -2.07 -33.50
N ILE A 3 13.78 -1.97 -33.28
CA ILE A 3 14.38 -1.83 -31.95
C ILE A 3 13.75 -0.65 -31.18
N ALA A 4 13.51 0.48 -31.86
CA ALA A 4 12.85 1.64 -31.27
C ALA A 4 11.37 1.38 -30.87
N GLN A 5 10.65 0.55 -31.62
CA GLN A 5 9.29 0.14 -31.25
C GLN A 5 9.30 -0.78 -30.03
N GLN A 6 10.25 -1.73 -29.99
CA GLN A 6 10.40 -2.65 -28.86
C GLN A 6 10.75 -1.91 -27.56
N LEU A 7 11.74 -1.01 -27.59
CA LEU A 7 12.13 -0.22 -26.42
C LEU A 7 10.97 0.64 -25.87
N ARG A 8 10.13 1.20 -26.75
CA ARG A 8 8.93 1.94 -26.32
C ARG A 8 7.90 1.05 -25.65
N GLN A 9 7.68 -0.16 -26.18
CA GLN A 9 6.74 -1.11 -25.62
C GLN A 9 7.20 -1.60 -24.24
N GLU A 10 8.49 -1.94 -24.10
CA GLU A 10 9.10 -2.32 -22.82
C GLU A 10 9.02 -1.17 -21.81
N GLY A 11 9.36 0.06 -22.22
CA GLY A 11 9.27 1.24 -21.37
C GLY A 11 7.84 1.53 -20.89
N MET A 12 6.85 1.38 -21.76
CA MET A 12 5.44 1.56 -21.40
C MET A 12 4.96 0.47 -20.44
N GLN A 13 5.35 -0.78 -20.66
CA GLN A 13 4.99 -1.90 -19.80
C GLN A 13 5.61 -1.75 -18.41
N ALA A 14 6.89 -1.36 -18.33
CA ALA A 14 7.57 -1.07 -17.07
C ALA A 14 6.91 0.11 -16.34
N GLY A 15 6.60 1.19 -17.06
CA GLY A 15 5.91 2.35 -16.50
C GLY A 15 4.52 2.02 -15.95
N MET A 16 3.74 1.22 -16.67
CA MET A 16 2.44 0.74 -16.22
C MET A 16 2.55 -0.14 -14.98
N GLN A 17 3.51 -1.08 -14.94
CA GLN A 17 3.74 -1.94 -13.78
C GLN A 17 4.15 -1.12 -12.55
N ALA A 18 5.07 -0.17 -12.71
CA ALA A 18 5.49 0.72 -11.63
C ALA A 18 4.31 1.58 -11.11
N GLY A 19 3.51 2.13 -12.01
CA GLY A 19 2.31 2.91 -11.66
C GLY A 19 1.28 2.07 -10.89
N MET A 20 1.02 0.84 -11.33
CA MET A 20 0.12 -0.08 -10.64
C MET A 20 0.63 -0.45 -9.24
N GLN A 21 1.92 -0.77 -9.09
CA GLN A 21 2.51 -1.07 -7.79
C GLN A 21 2.44 0.13 -6.84
N ALA A 22 2.72 1.33 -7.33
CA ALA A 22 2.60 2.56 -6.55
C ALA A 22 1.15 2.82 -6.11
N GLY A 23 0.18 2.59 -7.00
CA GLY A 23 -1.25 2.69 -6.69
C GLY A 23 -1.66 1.71 -5.59
N ILE A 24 -1.31 0.43 -5.73
CA ILE A 24 -1.60 -0.61 -4.73
C ILE A 24 -0.98 -0.23 -3.38
N LYS A 25 0.29 0.21 -3.36
CA LYS A 25 0.95 0.64 -2.12
C LYS A 25 0.21 1.80 -1.46
N LYS A 26 -0.18 2.81 -2.24
CA LYS A 26 -0.94 3.96 -1.74
C LYS A 26 -2.29 3.56 -1.14
N THR A 27 -3.06 2.72 -1.84
CA THR A 27 -4.36 2.23 -1.34
C THR A 27 -4.21 1.46 -0.02
N LYS A 28 -3.17 0.64 0.12
CA LYS A 28 -2.89 -0.07 1.38
C LYS A 28 -2.58 0.89 2.53
N ILE A 29 -1.79 1.93 2.27
CA ILE A 29 -1.47 2.97 3.27
C ILE A 29 -2.74 3.71 3.70
N GLU A 30 -3.56 4.14 2.75
CA GLU A 30 -4.81 4.86 3.05
C GLU A 30 -5.79 3.99 3.85
N LEU A 31 -5.92 2.71 3.49
CA LEU A 31 -6.75 1.76 4.23
C LEU A 31 -6.26 1.57 5.67
N ALA A 32 -4.94 1.40 5.87
CA ALA A 32 -4.37 1.29 7.21
C ALA A 32 -4.64 2.54 8.05
N LYS A 33 -4.45 3.75 7.48
CA LYS A 33 -4.72 5.03 8.16
C LYS A 33 -6.20 5.20 8.50
N GLN A 34 -7.11 4.80 7.62
CA GLN A 34 -8.54 4.81 7.89
C GLN A 34 -8.89 3.89 9.07
N LEU A 35 -8.40 2.66 9.07
CA LEU A 35 -8.67 1.71 10.15
C LEU A 35 -8.08 2.16 11.50
N LEU A 36 -6.93 2.83 11.50
CA LEU A 36 -6.32 3.38 12.71
C LEU A 36 -7.10 4.56 13.30
N THR A 37 -7.82 5.32 12.48
CA THR A 37 -8.61 6.49 12.92
C THR A 37 -10.06 6.13 13.25
N GLU A 38 -10.58 5.05 12.67
CA GLU A 38 -11.94 4.61 12.88
C GLU A 38 -12.12 3.98 14.27
N LYS A 39 -13.18 4.37 14.98
CA LYS A 39 -13.54 3.75 16.27
C LYS A 39 -14.23 2.42 16.01
N THR A 40 -13.43 1.39 15.77
CA THR A 40 -13.89 0.03 15.46
C THR A 40 -14.40 -0.74 16.68
N GLY A 41 -14.10 -0.27 17.90
CA GLY A 41 -14.39 -1.00 19.15
C GLY A 41 -13.51 -2.24 19.36
N LEU A 42 -12.55 -2.49 18.46
CA LEU A 42 -11.56 -3.55 18.56
C LEU A 42 -10.47 -3.20 19.58
N SER A 43 -9.85 -4.23 20.15
CA SER A 43 -8.59 -4.04 20.87
C SER A 43 -7.50 -3.57 19.90
N LYS A 44 -6.45 -2.91 20.41
CA LYS A 44 -5.33 -2.45 19.58
C LYS A 44 -4.66 -3.61 18.84
N ASP A 45 -4.53 -4.76 19.49
CA ASP A 45 -3.91 -5.96 18.92
C ASP A 45 -4.77 -6.57 17.79
N ASP A 46 -6.09 -6.64 17.97
CA ASP A 46 -7.01 -7.11 16.94
C ASP A 46 -7.05 -6.17 15.73
N LEU A 47 -6.99 -4.85 15.98
CA LEU A 47 -6.92 -3.85 14.92
C LEU A 47 -5.62 -3.99 14.11
N MET A 48 -4.48 -4.19 14.76
CA MET A 48 -3.20 -4.43 14.09
C MET A 48 -3.23 -5.72 13.27
N ALA A 49 -3.80 -6.80 13.80
CA ALA A 49 -3.94 -8.05 13.08
C ALA A 49 -4.84 -7.89 11.84
N LEU A 50 -5.92 -7.11 11.94
CA LEU A 50 -6.80 -6.78 10.82
C LEU A 50 -6.05 -5.99 9.74
N ILE A 51 -5.33 -4.93 10.12
CA ILE A 51 -4.56 -4.12 9.18
C ILE A 51 -3.49 -4.97 8.49
N ASN A 52 -2.72 -5.75 9.25
CA ASN A 52 -1.73 -6.68 8.72
C ASN A 52 -2.35 -7.63 7.69
N ARG A 53 -3.51 -8.22 7.99
CA ARG A 53 -4.19 -9.16 7.07
C ARG A 53 -4.65 -8.50 5.77
N LEU A 54 -5.01 -7.22 5.79
CA LEU A 54 -5.52 -6.49 4.62
C LEU A 54 -4.41 -5.86 3.77
N THR A 55 -3.31 -5.43 4.41
CA THR A 55 -2.26 -4.66 3.74
C THR A 55 -0.94 -5.42 3.59
N ASN A 56 -0.75 -6.48 4.37
CA ASN A 56 0.52 -7.17 4.62
C ASN A 56 1.59 -6.26 5.25
N PHE A 57 1.21 -5.19 5.94
CA PHE A 57 2.16 -4.39 6.71
C PHE A 57 2.55 -5.09 8.01
N THR A 58 3.83 -5.05 8.32
CA THR A 58 4.39 -5.43 9.61
C THR A 58 3.82 -4.56 10.73
N VAL A 59 3.93 -5.06 11.96
CA VAL A 59 3.53 -4.29 13.14
C VAL A 59 4.33 -2.99 13.23
N GLU A 60 5.64 -3.01 12.92
CA GLU A 60 6.45 -1.79 12.91
C GLU A 60 5.94 -0.77 11.87
N GLU A 61 5.63 -1.20 10.65
CA GLU A 61 5.08 -0.30 9.62
C GLU A 61 3.74 0.32 10.04
N ILE A 62 2.88 -0.45 10.72
CA ILE A 62 1.59 0.06 11.22
C ILE A 62 1.82 1.10 12.32
N TYR A 63 2.79 0.88 13.22
CA TYR A 63 3.14 1.87 14.25
C TYR A 63 3.70 3.17 13.65
N GLU A 64 4.54 3.09 12.63
CA GLU A 64 5.03 4.30 11.94
C GLU A 64 3.89 5.06 11.26
N LEU A 65 2.94 4.34 10.65
CA LEU A 65 1.74 4.95 10.07
C LEU A 65 0.83 5.61 11.11
N GLU A 66 0.70 5.03 12.31
CA GLU A 66 -0.01 5.63 13.45
C GLU A 66 0.67 6.94 13.89
N LYS A 67 2.01 6.95 14.02
CA LYS A 67 2.78 8.14 14.41
C LYS A 67 2.72 9.28 13.40
N GLU A 68 2.69 8.99 12.09
CA GLU A 68 2.56 10.01 11.06
C GLU A 68 1.18 10.68 11.03
N HIS A 69 0.20 10.13 11.75
CA HIS A 69 -1.21 10.54 11.65
C HIS A 69 -1.80 11.11 12.94
N ILE A 70 -1.07 11.05 14.06
CA ILE A 70 -1.40 11.66 15.37
C ILE A 70 -0.46 12.83 15.61
#